data_AF-A0AAW9W999-F1
#
_entry.id   AF-A0AAW9W999-F1
#
_cell.length_a   1.000
_cell.length_b   1.000
_cell.length_c   1.000
_cell.angle_alpha   90.00
_cell.angle_beta   90.00
_cell.angle_gamma   90.00
#
_symmetry.space_group_name_H-M   'P 1'
#
loop_
_entity.id
_entity.type
_entity.pdbx_description
1 polymer ?
#
loop_
_entity_poly.entity_id
_entity_poly.type
_entity_poly.pdbx_seq_one_letter_code
_entity_poly.pdbx_strand_id
1 'polypeptide(L)'
;KNNVTIRLPEEVPPNIAQVFKDVIPFALSVLSIYGLDLIVRNIFGTNVAESVGKILAPLFSATDGYIGLAIVFGAYAFFWFVGIHGPSVVEPLIVAISYANIEANVQLVQAGMHADKILNPVTQTFVVTMGGTGATLVVPFMFMWLCKSKRNRIVGRASVVPTFFGVNEPILFGAPIVLNPIFFIPFVTAPIINVWIMKFFVDVLQMNSFSIILPWTTPAPIGIVMGTALAPLSFVLAIT
;
A
#
# COMPACT_ATOMS: atom_id res chain seq x y z
N LYS A 1 -4.14 22.24 24.31
CA LYS A 1 -5.02 22.40 25.51
C LYS A 1 -4.45 23.40 26.53
N ASN A 2 -3.16 23.35 26.86
CA ASN A 2 -2.58 24.20 27.91
C ASN A 2 -1.95 25.52 27.43
N ASN A 3 -2.20 25.94 26.17
CA ASN A 3 -1.68 27.18 25.57
C ASN A 3 -0.15 27.40 25.69
N VAL A 4 0.62 26.31 25.75
CA VAL A 4 2.09 26.36 25.72
C VAL A 4 2.51 26.56 24.27
N THR A 5 2.82 27.81 23.91
CA THR A 5 2.87 28.24 22.51
C THR A 5 3.67 29.53 22.36
N ILE A 6 4.26 29.78 21.19
CA ILE A 6 4.89 31.07 20.89
C ILE A 6 3.78 31.99 20.35
N ARG A 7 3.54 33.11 21.04
CA ARG A 7 2.53 34.09 20.62
C ARG A 7 3.17 35.11 19.68
N LEU A 8 2.53 35.34 18.54
CA LEU A 8 2.91 36.38 17.59
C LEU A 8 1.87 37.52 17.58
N PRO A 9 2.25 38.72 17.14
CA PRO A 9 1.33 39.84 16.94
C PRO A 9 0.21 39.51 15.94
N GLU A 10 -0.91 40.24 16.02
CA GLU A 10 -2.10 40.00 15.17
C GLU A 10 -1.87 40.36 13.70
N GLU A 11 -0.86 41.18 13.42
CA GLU A 11 -0.45 41.58 12.07
C GLU A 11 0.20 40.43 11.29
N VAL A 12 0.59 39.34 11.97
CA VAL A 12 1.21 38.18 11.33
C VAL A 12 0.13 37.30 10.69
N PRO A 13 0.27 36.94 9.40
CA PRO A 13 -0.67 36.07 8.72
C PRO A 13 -0.99 34.77 9.49
N PRO A 14 -2.26 34.34 9.55
CA PRO A 14 -2.69 33.21 10.38
C PRO A 14 -1.92 31.90 10.12
N ASN A 15 -1.59 31.61 8.85
CA ASN A 15 -0.84 30.40 8.48
C ASN A 15 0.57 30.38 9.08
N ILE A 16 1.21 31.54 9.21
CA ILE A 16 2.54 31.66 9.83
C ILE A 16 2.40 31.55 11.35
N ALA A 17 1.45 32.28 11.94
CA ALA A 17 1.20 32.23 13.38
C ALA A 17 0.86 30.81 13.87
N GLN A 18 0.16 30.01 13.06
CA GLN A 18 -0.17 28.63 13.41
C GLN A 18 1.07 27.74 13.54
N VAL A 19 2.06 27.86 12.64
CA VAL A 19 3.30 27.08 12.72
C VAL A 19 4.02 27.36 14.04
N PHE A 20 4.23 28.63 14.39
CA PHE A 20 4.85 29.02 15.67
C PHE A 20 4.05 28.59 16.89
N LYS A 21 2.71 28.53 16.74
CA LYS A 21 1.87 28.01 17.80
C LYS A 21 2.17 26.54 18.09
N ASP A 22 2.41 25.77 17.04
CA ASP A 22 2.61 24.33 17.09
C ASP A 22 4.06 23.91 17.39
N VAL A 23 5.04 24.82 17.25
CA VAL A 23 6.48 24.54 17.47
C VAL A 23 6.75 23.93 18.84
N ILE A 24 6.25 24.52 19.95
CA ILE A 24 6.57 24.02 21.29
C ILE A 24 5.91 22.65 21.56
N PRO A 25 4.59 22.46 21.31
CA PRO A 25 3.96 21.14 21.44
C PRO A 25 4.61 20.07 20.58
N PHE A 26 5.03 20.42 19.36
CA PHE A 26 5.71 19.51 18.45
C PHE A 26 7.11 19.14 18.97
N ALA A 27 7.91 20.13 19.37
CA ALA A 27 9.25 19.90 19.92
C ALA A 27 9.20 19.03 21.19
N LEU A 28 8.27 19.30 22.11
CA LEU A 28 8.10 18.48 23.31
C LEU A 28 7.70 17.03 22.98
N SER A 29 6.81 16.84 22.00
CA SER A 29 6.43 15.49 21.54
C SER A 29 7.64 14.74 20.97
N VAL A 30 8.41 15.39 20.08
CA VAL A 30 9.61 14.80 19.46
C VAL A 30 10.66 14.46 20.52
N LEU A 31 10.96 15.38 21.43
CA LEU A 31 11.94 15.16 22.50
C LEU A 31 11.51 14.04 23.45
N SER A 32 10.22 13.95 23.76
CA SER A 32 9.69 12.89 24.63
C SER A 32 9.82 11.51 23.98
N ILE A 33 9.45 11.40 22.70
CA ILE A 33 9.58 10.15 21.93
C ILE A 33 11.06 9.78 21.76
N TYR A 34 11.93 10.75 21.50
CA TYR A 34 13.37 10.51 21.41
C TYR A 34 13.97 10.05 22.74
N GLY A 35 13.57 10.67 23.85
CA GLY A 35 13.95 10.23 25.20
C GLY A 35 13.53 8.79 25.49
N LEU A 36 12.30 8.42 25.11
CA LEU A 36 11.83 7.03 25.19
C LEU A 36 12.69 6.10 24.32
N ASP A 37 13.04 6.49 23.09
CA ASP A 37 13.89 5.70 22.20
C ASP A 37 15.28 5.45 22.78
N LEU A 38 15.90 6.44 23.41
CA LEU A 38 17.18 6.28 24.11
C LEU A 38 17.08 5.28 25.27
N ILE A 39 15.99 5.35 26.05
CA ILE A 39 15.76 4.42 27.16
C ILE A 39 15.62 2.99 26.62
N VAL A 40 14.82 2.78 25.58
CA VAL A 40 14.62 1.46 24.98
C VAL A 40 15.92 0.91 24.40
N ARG A 41 16.72 1.74 23.71
CA ARG A 41 18.04 1.33 23.21
C ARG A 41 18.96 0.86 24.32
N ASN A 42 18.94 1.54 25.47
CA ASN A 42 19.80 1.19 26.60
C ASN A 42 19.34 -0.10 27.31
N ILE A 43 18.03 -0.39 27.34
CA ILE A 43 17.48 -1.56 28.02
C ILE A 43 17.49 -2.81 27.11
N PHE A 44 17.03 -2.66 25.87
CA PHE A 44 16.75 -3.77 24.95
C PHE A 44 17.81 -3.91 23.84
N GLY A 45 18.74 -2.96 23.73
CA GLY A 45 19.75 -2.94 22.66
C GLY A 45 19.19 -2.58 21.28
N THR A 46 17.91 -2.18 21.20
CA THR A 46 17.21 -1.85 19.95
C THR A 46 16.39 -0.59 20.07
N ASN A 47 15.90 -0.05 18.95
CA ASN A 47 14.99 1.09 18.98
C ASN A 47 13.55 0.68 19.37
N VAL A 48 12.69 1.67 19.66
CA VAL A 48 11.27 1.47 20.04
C VAL A 48 10.50 0.70 18.98
N ALA A 49 10.66 1.06 17.71
CA ALA A 49 9.93 0.45 16.60
C ALA A 49 10.28 -1.05 16.47
N GLU A 50 11.56 -1.40 16.56
CA GLU A 50 12.03 -2.80 16.51
C GLU A 50 11.52 -3.60 17.72
N SER A 51 11.53 -3.00 18.93
CA SER A 51 11.02 -3.65 20.13
C SER A 51 9.53 -3.97 20.04
N VAL A 52 8.71 -3.01 19.59
CA VAL A 52 7.29 -3.24 19.30
C VAL A 52 7.12 -4.30 18.21
N GLY A 53 7.96 -4.24 17.17
CA GLY A 53 8.00 -5.23 16.10
C GLY A 53 8.22 -6.66 16.60
N LYS A 54 9.14 -6.87 17.54
CA LYS A 54 9.41 -8.19 18.15
C LYS A 54 8.22 -8.73 18.93
N ILE A 55 7.54 -7.89 19.71
CA ILE A 55 6.35 -8.28 20.48
C ILE A 55 5.21 -8.69 19.55
N LEU A 56 5.03 -7.96 18.44
CA LEU A 56 3.96 -8.19 17.48
C LEU A 56 4.32 -9.17 16.36
N ALA A 57 5.55 -9.70 16.34
CA ALA A 57 6.03 -10.58 15.28
C ALA A 57 5.12 -11.79 14.97
N PRO A 58 4.49 -12.48 15.95
CA PRO A 58 3.56 -13.57 15.63
C PRO A 58 2.32 -13.10 14.86
N LEU A 59 1.78 -11.92 15.23
CA LEU A 59 0.65 -11.31 14.54
C LEU A 59 1.04 -10.92 13.10
N PHE A 60 2.22 -10.33 12.93
CA PHE A 60 2.73 -9.93 11.63
C PHE A 60 3.01 -11.11 10.72
N SER A 61 3.62 -12.16 11.25
CA SER A 61 3.84 -13.42 10.52
C SER A 61 2.53 -14.06 10.07
N ALA A 62 1.51 -14.09 10.95
CA ALA A 62 0.19 -14.58 10.58
C ALA A 62 -0.47 -13.71 9.49
N THR A 63 -0.26 -12.40 9.54
CA THR A 63 -0.78 -11.45 8.55
C THR A 63 -0.09 -11.59 7.19
N ASP A 64 1.20 -11.93 7.17
CA ASP A 64 1.99 -12.15 5.95
C ASP A 64 1.80 -13.56 5.33
N GLY A 65 1.03 -14.42 6.01
CA GLY A 65 0.59 -15.71 5.49
C GLY A 65 -0.50 -15.57 4.42
N TYR A 66 -0.72 -16.63 3.63
CA TYR A 66 -1.73 -16.64 2.56
C TYR A 66 -3.13 -16.17 3.02
N ILE A 67 -3.58 -16.65 4.19
CA ILE A 67 -4.89 -16.28 4.74
C ILE A 67 -4.89 -14.82 5.23
N GLY A 68 -3.83 -14.38 5.90
CA GLY A 68 -3.70 -13.00 6.38
C GLY A 68 -3.74 -12.00 5.23
N LEU A 69 -2.94 -12.25 4.19
CA LEU A 69 -2.91 -11.43 2.97
C LEU A 69 -4.27 -11.42 2.26
N ALA A 70 -4.96 -12.57 2.21
CA ALA A 70 -6.31 -12.65 1.64
C ALA A 70 -7.33 -11.80 2.41
N ILE A 71 -7.28 -11.82 3.75
CA ILE A 71 -8.17 -11.01 4.59
C ILE A 71 -7.86 -9.52 4.39
N VAL A 72 -6.59 -9.13 4.46
CA VAL A 72 -6.17 -7.73 4.32
C VAL A 72 -6.58 -7.19 2.96
N PHE A 73 -6.15 -7.82 1.86
CA PHE A 73 -6.38 -7.26 0.52
C PHE A 73 -7.77 -7.56 -0.03
N GLY A 74 -8.42 -8.63 0.44
CA GLY A 74 -9.85 -8.83 0.24
C GLY A 74 -10.68 -7.71 0.88
N ALA A 75 -10.29 -7.22 2.07
CA ALA A 75 -10.98 -6.10 2.72
C ALA A 75 -10.87 -4.80 1.92
N TYR A 76 -9.73 -4.51 1.28
CA TYR A 76 -9.59 -3.34 0.39
C TYR A 76 -10.67 -3.34 -0.68
N ALA A 77 -10.81 -4.45 -1.40
CA ALA A 77 -11.79 -4.59 -2.46
C ALA A 77 -13.22 -4.67 -1.92
N PHE A 78 -13.45 -5.34 -0.79
CA PHE A 78 -14.78 -5.43 -0.19
C PHE A 78 -15.32 -4.05 0.21
N PHE A 79 -14.53 -3.23 0.90
CA PHE A 79 -14.95 -1.89 1.30
C PHE A 79 -15.25 -1.02 0.07
N TRP A 80 -14.39 -1.06 -0.95
CA TRP A 80 -14.64 -0.34 -2.20
C TRP A 80 -15.89 -0.81 -2.91
N PHE A 81 -16.15 -2.12 -2.91
CA PHE A 81 -17.36 -2.68 -3.50
C PHE A 81 -18.63 -2.14 -2.83
N VAL A 82 -18.63 -1.97 -1.51
CA VAL A 82 -19.76 -1.39 -0.77
C VAL A 82 -19.79 0.15 -0.79
N GLY A 83 -18.90 0.80 -1.54
CA GLY A 83 -18.86 2.25 -1.72
C GLY A 83 -18.03 3.02 -0.69
N ILE A 84 -17.20 2.34 0.09
CA ILE A 84 -16.28 2.93 1.07
C ILE A 84 -14.86 2.85 0.52
N HIS A 85 -14.09 3.94 0.58
CA HIS A 85 -12.70 3.93 0.09
C HIS A 85 -11.82 2.94 0.89
N GLY A 86 -11.62 1.73 0.35
CA GLY A 86 -10.99 0.61 1.05
C GLY A 86 -9.60 0.91 1.63
N PRO A 87 -8.66 1.48 0.86
CA PRO A 87 -7.35 1.88 1.39
C PRO A 87 -7.45 2.77 2.64
N SER A 88 -8.39 3.71 2.67
CA SER A 88 -8.54 4.64 3.80
C SER A 88 -9.05 3.95 5.08
N VAL A 89 -9.66 2.77 4.96
CA VAL A 89 -10.11 1.98 6.10
C VAL A 89 -9.02 1.04 6.58
N VAL A 90 -8.33 0.38 5.65
CA VAL A 90 -7.43 -0.73 5.99
C VAL A 90 -5.99 -0.27 6.19
N GLU A 91 -5.48 0.70 5.41
CA GLU A 91 -4.09 1.17 5.51
C GLU A 91 -3.71 1.65 6.92
N PRO A 92 -4.53 2.43 7.65
CA PRO A 92 -4.16 2.86 9.00
C PRO A 92 -3.88 1.72 9.97
N LEU A 93 -4.44 0.53 9.71
CA LEU A 93 -4.27 -0.67 10.54
C LEU A 93 -2.96 -1.41 10.23
N ILE A 94 -2.45 -1.31 9.00
CA ILE A 94 -1.30 -2.10 8.53
C ILE A 94 -0.07 -1.26 8.18
N VAL A 95 -0.19 0.07 8.04
CA VAL A 95 0.87 0.93 7.50
C VAL A 95 2.18 0.77 8.26
N ALA A 96 2.14 0.70 9.59
CA ALA A 96 3.34 0.56 10.41
C ALA A 96 4.09 -0.74 10.09
N ILE A 97 3.39 -1.87 10.01
CA ILE A 97 4.03 -3.16 9.67
C ILE A 97 4.44 -3.22 8.21
N SER A 98 3.63 -2.69 7.28
CA SER A 98 3.96 -2.68 5.85
C SER A 98 5.28 -1.96 5.57
N TYR A 99 5.54 -0.83 6.26
CA TYR A 99 6.80 -0.10 6.13
C TYR A 99 7.96 -0.79 6.85
N ALA A 100 7.74 -1.37 8.03
CA ALA A 100 8.76 -2.18 8.70
C ALA A 100 9.19 -3.40 7.84
N ASN A 101 8.25 -4.02 7.14
CA ASN A 101 8.50 -5.17 6.28
C ASN A 101 9.36 -4.84 5.05
N ILE A 102 9.10 -3.71 4.37
CA ILE A 102 9.96 -3.32 3.25
C ILE A 102 11.36 -2.90 3.72
N GLU A 103 11.48 -2.27 4.89
CA GLU A 103 12.79 -1.99 5.48
C GLU A 103 13.55 -3.28 5.79
N ALA A 104 12.87 -4.29 6.36
CA ALA A 104 13.46 -5.62 6.57
C ALA A 104 13.91 -6.26 5.26
N ASN A 105 13.12 -6.18 4.19
CA ASN A 105 13.52 -6.67 2.86
C ASN A 105 14.77 -5.95 2.32
N VAL A 106 14.86 -4.63 2.49
CA VAL A 106 16.06 -3.86 2.09
C VAL A 106 17.30 -4.40 2.81
N GLN A 107 17.20 -4.61 4.12
CA GLN A 107 18.31 -5.13 4.92
C GLN A 107 18.70 -6.56 4.50
N LEU A 108 17.72 -7.43 4.23
CA LEU A 108 17.95 -8.79 3.75
C LEU A 108 18.68 -8.79 2.39
N VAL A 109 18.20 -8.00 1.43
CA VAL A 109 18.84 -7.89 0.10
C VAL A 109 20.26 -7.34 0.22
N GLN A 110 20.49 -6.31 1.04
CA GLN A 110 21.82 -5.74 1.26
C GLN A 110 22.80 -6.75 1.89
N ALA A 111 22.30 -7.66 2.73
CA ALA A 111 23.07 -8.75 3.31
C ALA A 111 23.23 -9.95 2.35
N GLY A 112 22.70 -9.89 1.13
CA GLY A 112 22.71 -11.00 0.18
C GLY A 112 21.78 -12.16 0.58
N MET A 113 20.81 -11.89 1.45
CA MET A 113 19.80 -12.85 1.92
C MET A 113 18.49 -12.72 1.14
N HIS A 114 17.63 -13.74 1.27
CA HIS A 114 16.32 -13.79 0.63
C HIS A 114 15.34 -12.83 1.32
N ALA A 115 14.79 -11.88 0.57
CA ALA A 115 13.74 -10.99 1.05
C ALA A 115 12.36 -11.65 0.93
N ASP A 116 11.71 -11.90 2.07
CA ASP A 116 10.52 -12.75 2.17
C ASP A 116 9.25 -12.01 2.60
N LYS A 117 9.34 -10.72 2.99
CA LYS A 117 8.18 -9.98 3.50
C LYS A 117 7.29 -9.48 2.38
N ILE A 118 6.06 -9.96 2.28
CA ILE A 118 5.17 -9.71 1.14
C ILE A 118 4.19 -8.57 1.44
N LEU A 119 3.68 -8.48 2.67
CA LEU A 119 2.85 -7.39 3.17
C LEU A 119 3.71 -6.14 3.27
N ASN A 120 3.74 -5.37 2.19
CA ASN A 120 4.49 -4.14 2.07
C ASN A 120 3.80 -3.20 1.07
N PRO A 121 4.08 -1.88 1.09
CA PRO A 121 3.34 -0.91 0.28
C PRO A 121 3.51 -1.11 -1.24
N VAL A 122 4.62 -1.71 -1.67
CA VAL A 122 4.94 -1.90 -3.08
C VAL A 122 4.18 -3.10 -3.65
N THR A 123 4.11 -4.21 -2.91
CA THR A 123 3.23 -5.35 -3.22
C THR A 123 1.78 -4.89 -3.31
N GLN A 124 1.32 -4.13 -2.31
CA GLN A 124 -0.04 -3.58 -2.31
C GLN A 124 -0.30 -2.82 -3.62
N THR A 125 0.57 -1.88 -3.95
CA THR A 125 0.34 -0.96 -5.06
C THR A 125 0.41 -1.64 -6.43
N PHE A 126 1.48 -2.39 -6.70
CA PHE A 126 1.77 -2.84 -8.07
C PHE A 126 1.29 -4.25 -8.38
N VAL A 127 1.09 -5.09 -7.36
CA VAL A 127 0.59 -6.46 -7.56
C VAL A 127 -0.88 -6.53 -7.19
N VAL A 128 -1.23 -6.15 -5.97
CA VAL A 128 -2.56 -6.36 -5.43
C VAL A 128 -3.59 -5.42 -6.04
N THR A 129 -3.30 -4.12 -6.05
CA THR A 129 -4.16 -3.09 -6.61
C THR A 129 -3.69 -2.68 -8.00
N MET A 130 -3.32 -3.66 -8.83
CA MET A 130 -2.84 -3.42 -10.19
C MET A 130 -3.88 -2.64 -10.99
N GLY A 131 -3.56 -1.38 -11.28
CA GLY A 131 -4.46 -0.45 -11.95
C GLY A 131 -5.63 0.05 -11.08
N GLY A 132 -5.46 0.06 -9.77
CA GLY A 132 -6.44 0.53 -8.77
C GLY A 132 -7.02 -0.61 -7.93
N THR A 133 -7.87 -0.26 -6.96
CA THR A 133 -8.45 -1.27 -6.05
C THR A 133 -9.32 -2.26 -6.82
N GLY A 134 -9.14 -3.56 -6.54
CA GLY A 134 -9.80 -4.65 -7.27
C GLY A 134 -9.05 -5.14 -8.52
N ALA A 135 -7.78 -4.74 -8.68
CA ALA A 135 -6.90 -5.15 -9.78
C ALA A 135 -7.48 -4.86 -11.17
N THR A 136 -7.96 -3.63 -11.37
CA THR A 136 -8.77 -3.27 -12.53
C THR A 136 -7.98 -2.95 -13.81
N LEU A 137 -6.66 -3.08 -13.85
CA LEU A 137 -5.83 -2.64 -15.00
C LEU A 137 -6.39 -3.08 -16.36
N VAL A 138 -6.80 -4.34 -16.47
CA VAL A 138 -7.28 -4.93 -17.72
C VAL A 138 -8.75 -4.58 -18.02
N VAL A 139 -9.54 -4.18 -17.02
CA VAL A 139 -10.98 -3.98 -17.14
C VAL A 139 -11.34 -2.83 -18.12
N PRO A 140 -10.72 -1.63 -18.06
CA PRO A 140 -10.96 -0.58 -19.05
C PRO A 140 -10.71 -1.01 -20.49
N PHE A 141 -9.68 -1.84 -20.73
CA PHE A 141 -9.37 -2.37 -22.04
C PHE A 141 -10.44 -3.34 -22.55
N MET A 142 -10.92 -4.23 -21.67
CA MET A 142 -12.05 -5.11 -21.98
C MET A 142 -13.30 -4.29 -22.32
N PHE A 143 -13.55 -3.19 -21.59
CA PHE A 143 -14.66 -2.29 -21.89
C PHE A 143 -14.49 -1.55 -23.22
N MET A 144 -13.26 -1.10 -23.51
CA MET A 144 -12.93 -0.40 -24.75
C MET A 144 -13.09 -1.28 -25.99
N TRP A 145 -12.64 -2.54 -25.94
CA TRP A 145 -12.57 -3.43 -27.11
C TRP A 145 -13.69 -4.46 -27.19
N LEU A 146 -14.09 -5.07 -26.06
CA LEU A 146 -14.97 -6.24 -26.06
C LEU A 146 -16.45 -5.89 -25.84
N CYS A 147 -16.76 -4.80 -25.13
CA CYS A 147 -18.16 -4.42 -24.89
C CYS A 147 -18.90 -4.10 -26.19
N LYS A 148 -20.18 -4.48 -26.29
CA LYS A 148 -21.06 -4.10 -27.40
C LYS A 148 -21.71 -2.72 -27.20
N SER A 149 -21.91 -2.31 -25.94
CA SER A 149 -22.54 -1.03 -25.58
C SER A 149 -21.64 0.16 -25.90
N LYS A 150 -22.17 1.14 -26.65
CA LYS A 150 -21.46 2.40 -26.95
C LYS A 150 -21.06 3.14 -25.67
N ARG A 151 -21.96 3.20 -24.67
CA ARG A 151 -21.70 3.82 -23.36
C ARG A 151 -20.52 3.16 -22.66
N ASN A 152 -20.52 1.83 -22.55
CA ASN A 152 -19.46 1.10 -21.84
C ASN A 152 -18.12 1.22 -22.57
N ARG A 153 -18.10 1.28 -23.92
CA ARG A 153 -16.88 1.56 -24.68
C ARG A 153 -16.30 2.95 -24.38
N ILE A 154 -17.16 3.97 -24.27
CA ILE A 154 -16.73 5.34 -23.91
C ILE A 154 -16.12 5.35 -22.51
N VAL A 155 -16.80 4.71 -21.54
CA VAL A 155 -16.27 4.57 -20.17
C VAL A 155 -14.92 3.87 -20.16
N GLY A 156 -14.79 2.74 -20.87
CA GLY A 156 -13.52 2.02 -20.99
C GLY A 156 -12.41 2.91 -21.52
N ARG A 157 -12.64 3.61 -22.64
CA ARG A 157 -11.67 4.55 -23.24
C ARG A 157 -11.25 5.67 -22.29
N ALA A 158 -12.21 6.26 -21.58
CA ALA A 158 -11.93 7.33 -20.61
C ALA A 158 -11.14 6.83 -19.40
N SER A 159 -11.23 5.54 -19.08
CA SER A 159 -10.62 4.96 -17.88
C SER A 159 -9.22 4.36 -18.11
N VAL A 160 -8.84 4.03 -19.35
CA VAL A 160 -7.54 3.38 -19.65
C VAL A 160 -6.35 4.17 -19.07
N VAL A 161 -6.29 5.47 -19.34
CA VAL A 161 -5.15 6.29 -18.89
C VAL A 161 -5.10 6.39 -17.38
N PRO A 162 -6.15 6.82 -16.65
CA PRO A 162 -6.15 6.84 -15.19
C PRO A 162 -5.73 5.51 -14.56
N THR A 163 -6.25 4.40 -15.08
CA THR A 163 -6.02 3.06 -14.54
C THR A 163 -4.56 2.62 -14.70
N PHE A 164 -3.84 3.06 -15.74
CA PHE A 164 -2.38 2.83 -15.80
C PHE A 164 -1.63 3.46 -14.62
N PHE A 165 -2.11 4.58 -14.09
CA PHE A 165 -1.49 5.30 -12.97
C PHE A 165 -2.17 4.97 -11.64
N GLY A 166 -2.87 3.83 -11.55
CA GLY A 166 -3.49 3.35 -10.31
C GLY A 166 -4.81 4.02 -9.93
N VAL A 167 -5.34 4.92 -10.76
CA VAL A 167 -6.58 5.67 -10.53
C VAL A 167 -7.73 5.01 -11.29
N ASN A 168 -8.68 4.39 -10.60
CA ASN A 168 -9.72 3.56 -11.24
C ASN A 168 -11.16 4.01 -10.98
N GLU A 169 -11.37 5.13 -10.29
CA GLU A 169 -12.69 5.74 -10.09
C GLU A 169 -13.49 5.90 -11.39
N PRO A 170 -12.89 6.29 -12.54
CA PRO A 170 -13.63 6.38 -13.79
C PRO A 170 -14.27 5.06 -14.23
N ILE A 171 -13.62 3.91 -14.01
CA ILE A 171 -14.19 2.60 -14.34
C ILE A 171 -15.14 2.13 -13.23
N LEU A 172 -14.80 2.36 -11.96
CA LEU A 172 -15.62 1.93 -10.82
C LEU A 172 -17.02 2.56 -10.85
N PHE A 173 -17.10 3.86 -11.13
CA PHE A 173 -18.35 4.60 -11.15
C PHE A 173 -18.98 4.65 -12.55
N GLY A 174 -18.17 4.69 -13.62
CA GLY A 174 -18.68 4.75 -14.99
C GLY A 174 -19.26 3.42 -15.49
N ALA A 175 -18.70 2.28 -15.07
CA ALA A 175 -19.16 0.94 -15.43
C ALA A 175 -20.11 0.30 -14.39
N PRO A 176 -20.70 1.12 -13.52
CA PRO A 176 -21.05 0.83 -12.12
C PRO A 176 -20.58 -0.56 -11.64
N ILE A 177 -19.30 -0.67 -11.26
CA ILE A 177 -18.74 -1.86 -10.62
C ILE A 177 -19.13 -1.90 -9.13
N VAL A 178 -19.11 -0.74 -8.48
CA VAL A 178 -19.53 -0.56 -7.09
C VAL A 178 -20.98 -1.03 -6.93
N LEU A 179 -21.22 -1.83 -5.88
CA LEU A 179 -22.52 -2.44 -5.54
C LEU A 179 -23.14 -3.34 -6.62
N ASN A 180 -22.42 -3.67 -7.70
CA ASN A 180 -22.93 -4.53 -8.75
C ASN A 180 -22.56 -6.00 -8.50
N PRO A 181 -23.52 -6.86 -8.14
CA PRO A 181 -23.23 -8.24 -7.71
C PRO A 181 -22.54 -9.09 -8.80
N ILE A 182 -22.68 -8.74 -10.08
CA ILE A 182 -21.99 -9.43 -11.18
C ILE A 182 -20.46 -9.26 -11.06
N PHE A 183 -20.01 -8.09 -10.61
CA PHE A 183 -18.59 -7.79 -10.46
C PHE A 183 -18.04 -8.13 -9.07
N PHE A 184 -18.89 -8.47 -8.09
CA PHE A 184 -18.45 -8.70 -6.71
C PHE A 184 -17.33 -9.73 -6.61
N ILE A 185 -17.56 -10.93 -7.15
CA ILE A 185 -16.61 -12.04 -7.08
C ILE A 185 -15.27 -11.65 -7.72
N PRO A 186 -15.19 -11.27 -9.01
CA PRO A 186 -13.90 -10.95 -9.62
C PRO A 186 -13.21 -9.73 -8.97
N PHE A 187 -13.98 -8.74 -8.49
CA PHE A 187 -13.41 -7.55 -7.86
C PHE A 187 -12.73 -7.86 -6.52
N VAL A 188 -13.32 -8.75 -5.70
CA VAL A 188 -12.77 -9.12 -4.40
C VAL A 188 -11.69 -10.19 -4.52
N THR A 189 -11.84 -11.15 -5.43
CA THR A 189 -10.89 -12.26 -5.53
C THR A 189 -9.64 -11.92 -6.32
N ALA A 190 -9.67 -10.99 -7.28
CA ALA A 190 -8.49 -10.67 -8.08
C ALA A 190 -7.31 -10.15 -7.23
N PRO A 191 -7.48 -9.22 -6.27
CA PRO A 191 -6.42 -8.82 -5.35
C PRO A 191 -5.84 -9.99 -4.51
N ILE A 192 -6.70 -10.92 -4.09
CA ILE A 192 -6.31 -12.10 -3.31
C ILE A 192 -5.48 -13.06 -4.16
N ILE A 193 -5.91 -13.32 -5.40
CA ILE A 193 -5.18 -14.18 -6.32
C ILE A 193 -3.82 -13.54 -6.65
N ASN A 194 -3.79 -12.24 -6.93
CA ASN A 194 -2.55 -11.51 -7.23
C ASN A 194 -1.53 -11.62 -6.08
N VAL A 195 -1.96 -11.41 -4.83
CA VAL A 195 -1.03 -11.51 -3.70
C VAL A 195 -0.57 -12.95 -3.47
N TRP A 196 -1.41 -13.95 -3.73
CA TRP A 196 -1.01 -15.35 -3.65
C TRP A 196 0.00 -15.74 -4.74
N ILE A 197 -0.17 -15.22 -5.96
CA ILE A 197 0.81 -15.39 -7.04
C ILE A 197 2.14 -14.74 -6.62
N MET A 198 2.12 -13.51 -6.12
CA MET A 198 3.33 -12.86 -5.60
C MET A 198 3.99 -13.72 -4.50
N LYS A 199 3.21 -14.20 -3.54
CA LYS A 199 3.70 -15.07 -2.47
C LYS A 199 4.31 -16.37 -2.98
N PHE A 200 3.70 -16.98 -3.99
CA PHE A 200 4.27 -18.16 -4.65
C PHE A 200 5.62 -17.86 -5.31
N PHE A 201 5.74 -16.73 -6.01
CA PHE A 201 7.02 -16.32 -6.60
C PHE A 201 8.11 -16.11 -5.53
N VAL A 202 7.75 -15.53 -4.39
CA VAL A 202 8.69 -15.28 -3.29
C VAL A 202 9.06 -16.56 -2.53
N ASP A 203 8.07 -17.30 -2.07
CA ASP A 203 8.28 -18.44 -1.16
C ASP A 203 8.76 -19.68 -1.92
N VAL A 204 8.25 -19.92 -3.14
CA VAL A 204 8.49 -21.17 -3.88
C VAL A 204 9.52 -20.98 -4.98
N LEU A 205 9.39 -19.93 -5.78
CA LEU A 205 10.37 -19.64 -6.86
C LEU A 205 11.61 -18.88 -6.38
N GLN A 206 11.67 -18.56 -5.07
CA GLN A 206 12.81 -17.89 -4.44
C GLN A 206 13.14 -16.54 -5.11
N MET A 207 12.12 -15.83 -5.58
CA MET A 207 12.27 -14.45 -6.03
C MET A 207 12.31 -13.52 -4.82
N ASN A 208 13.30 -12.63 -4.72
CA ASN A 208 13.26 -11.60 -3.67
C ASN A 208 11.98 -10.76 -3.76
N SER A 209 11.35 -10.52 -2.61
CA SER A 209 10.27 -9.56 -2.48
C SER A 209 10.77 -8.12 -2.71
N PHE A 210 9.84 -7.18 -2.75
CA PHE A 210 10.12 -5.77 -3.02
C PHE A 210 11.06 -5.15 -1.99
N SER A 211 12.04 -4.41 -2.49
CA SER A 211 13.04 -3.66 -1.70
C SER A 211 13.19 -2.20 -2.16
N ILE A 212 12.55 -1.80 -3.26
CA ILE A 212 12.60 -0.43 -3.78
C ILE A 212 11.19 0.17 -3.77
N ILE A 213 11.04 1.28 -3.04
CA ILE A 213 9.80 2.06 -3.02
C ILE A 213 9.78 2.98 -4.25
N LEU A 214 8.68 2.95 -4.99
CA LEU A 214 8.42 3.81 -6.15
C LEU A 214 7.15 4.63 -5.90
N PRO A 215 6.98 5.78 -6.59
CA PRO A 215 5.72 6.50 -6.55
C PRO A 215 4.56 5.59 -6.95
N TRP A 216 3.46 5.63 -6.20
CA TRP A 216 2.36 4.69 -6.40
C TRP A 216 1.67 4.82 -7.76
N THR A 217 1.78 5.99 -8.39
CA THR A 217 1.28 6.26 -9.74
C THR A 217 2.14 5.61 -10.83
N THR A 218 3.25 4.95 -10.51
CA THR A 218 4.06 4.25 -11.52
C THR A 218 3.23 3.13 -12.16
N PRO A 219 3.23 2.98 -13.50
CA PRO A 219 2.53 1.88 -14.14
C PRO A 219 2.92 0.53 -13.56
N ALA A 220 1.93 -0.20 -13.06
CA ALA A 220 2.15 -1.37 -12.22
C ALA A 220 3.12 -2.43 -12.81
N PRO A 221 3.05 -2.81 -14.10
CA PRO A 221 4.04 -3.74 -14.68
C PRO A 221 5.48 -3.24 -14.59
N ILE A 222 5.70 -1.93 -14.75
CA ILE A 222 7.01 -1.29 -14.58
C ILE A 222 7.38 -1.25 -13.09
N GLY A 223 6.42 -0.92 -12.22
CA GLY A 223 6.58 -0.91 -10.77
C GLY A 223 6.98 -2.27 -10.19
N ILE A 224 6.44 -3.38 -10.72
CA ILE A 224 6.81 -4.75 -10.33
C ILE A 224 8.31 -5.00 -10.59
N VAL A 225 8.76 -4.70 -11.80
CA VAL A 225 10.13 -4.98 -12.24
C VAL A 225 11.13 -4.04 -11.56
N MET A 226 10.83 -2.75 -11.49
CA MET A 226 11.71 -1.77 -10.84
C MET A 226 11.76 -1.96 -9.31
N GLY A 227 10.62 -2.29 -8.69
CA GLY A 227 10.51 -2.44 -7.23
C GLY A 227 11.27 -3.66 -6.68
N THR A 228 11.52 -4.66 -7.54
CA THR A 228 12.29 -5.88 -7.24
C THR A 228 13.73 -5.80 -7.77
N ALA A 229 14.24 -4.60 -8.03
CA ALA A 229 15.60 -4.37 -8.54
C ALA A 229 15.91 -5.14 -9.84
N LEU A 230 14.94 -5.22 -10.75
CA LEU A 230 15.04 -5.90 -12.04
C LEU A 230 15.31 -7.41 -11.93
N ALA A 231 14.84 -8.06 -10.85
CA ALA A 231 14.97 -9.51 -10.68
C ALA A 231 14.39 -10.24 -11.91
N PRO A 232 15.06 -11.25 -12.50
CA PRO A 232 14.58 -11.88 -13.73
C PRO A 232 13.16 -12.45 -13.65
N LEU A 233 12.79 -13.06 -12.52
CA LEU A 233 11.43 -13.59 -12.31
C LEU A 233 10.36 -12.50 -12.21
N SER A 234 10.73 -11.26 -11.90
CA SER A 234 9.77 -10.14 -11.81
C SER A 234 9.15 -9.80 -13.17
N PHE A 235 9.88 -10.03 -14.27
CA PHE A 235 9.36 -9.84 -15.62
C PHE A 235 8.26 -10.86 -15.95
N VAL A 236 8.39 -12.08 -15.43
CA VAL A 236 7.36 -13.13 -15.57
C VAL A 236 6.17 -12.80 -14.68
N LEU A 237 6.42 -12.38 -13.43
CA LEU A 237 5.36 -11.94 -12.52
C LEU A 237 4.54 -10.78 -13.11
N ALA A 238 5.18 -9.82 -13.77
CA ALA A 238 4.52 -8.66 -14.35
C ALA A 238 3.52 -8.99 -15.47
N ILE A 239 3.58 -10.19 -16.04
CA ILE A 239 2.69 -10.66 -17.12
C ILE A 239 1.80 -11.85 -16.72
N THR A 240 1.92 -12.32 -15.47
CA THR A 240 1.12 -13.43 -14.92
C THR A 240 -0.18 -12.90 -14.33
#